data_AF-A0A7S0L3R2-F1
#
_entry.id   AF-A0A7S0L3R2-F1
#
_cell.length_a   1.000
_cell.length_b   1.000
_cell.length_c   1.000
_cell.angle_alpha   90.00
_cell.angle_beta   90.00
_cell.angle_gamma   90.00
#
_symmetry.space_group_name_H-M   'P 1'
#
loop_
_entity.id
_entity.type
_entity.pdbx_description
1 polymer ?
#
loop_
_entity_poly.entity_id
_entity_poly.type
_entity_poly.pdbx_seq_one_letter_code
_entity_poly.pdbx_strand_id
1 'polypeptide(L)'
;MDKGAPRRAFDEIFKQPLDVYALNRMPPRMSEYAKTIHEIGERVELVTQSEQRGLGDAVLCAKEHLEASPFLLMLGDHLYTSTHKDGNSCVKQLLSAYQGTSVLALRSTAEAEISHFGCATGRWEGRTSEGPGSLCITNIVEKPTIDFARCNLVTPSIKQGEFLTVFGLYILSEPEKIFSILQDQLELRK
;
A
#
# COMPACT_ATOMS: atom_id res chain seq x y z
N MET A 1 -24.13 -15.12 -5.15
CA MET A 1 -22.92 -14.98 -5.98
C MET A 1 -21.93 -16.02 -5.53
N ASP A 2 -21.31 -16.72 -6.48
CA ASP A 2 -20.24 -17.67 -6.18
C ASP A 2 -18.97 -16.91 -5.75
N LYS A 3 -18.66 -16.94 -4.44
CA LYS A 3 -17.48 -16.28 -3.87
C LYS A 3 -16.16 -16.89 -4.37
N GLY A 4 -16.17 -18.09 -4.95
CA GLY A 4 -15.00 -18.76 -5.51
C GLY A 4 -14.71 -18.42 -6.98
N ALA A 5 -15.67 -17.80 -7.69
CA ALA A 5 -15.52 -17.50 -9.13
C ALA A 5 -14.27 -16.66 -9.46
N PRO A 6 -13.92 -15.58 -8.72
CA PRO A 6 -12.74 -14.78 -9.02
C PRO A 6 -11.42 -15.57 -8.85
N ARG A 7 -11.33 -16.39 -7.80
CA ARG A 7 -10.15 -17.24 -7.57
C ARG A 7 -9.98 -18.28 -8.67
N ARG A 8 -11.07 -18.96 -9.05
CA ARG A 8 -11.04 -19.93 -10.15
C ARG A 8 -10.63 -19.28 -11.47
N ALA A 9 -11.18 -18.11 -11.79
CA ALA A 9 -10.79 -17.37 -12.99
C ALA A 9 -9.30 -16.97 -12.94
N PHE A 10 -8.78 -16.55 -11.79
CA PHE A 10 -7.36 -16.27 -11.64
C PHE A 10 -6.50 -17.51 -11.87
N ASP A 11 -6.84 -18.63 -11.23
CA ASP A 11 -6.10 -19.88 -11.34
C ASP A 11 -6.13 -20.45 -12.76
N GLU A 12 -7.26 -20.32 -13.48
CA GLU A 12 -7.40 -20.71 -14.88
C GLU A 12 -6.50 -19.90 -15.82
N ILE A 13 -6.32 -18.60 -15.55
CA ILE A 13 -5.51 -17.71 -16.40
C ILE A 13 -4.01 -17.80 -16.07
N PHE A 14 -3.68 -17.80 -14.78
CA PHE A 14 -2.32 -17.52 -14.32
C PHE A 14 -1.60 -18.72 -13.71
N LYS A 15 -2.33 -19.75 -13.25
CA LYS A 15 -1.74 -20.93 -12.61
C LYS A 15 -1.75 -22.18 -13.49
N GLN A 16 -2.45 -22.17 -14.62
CA GLN A 16 -2.39 -23.28 -15.57
C GLN A 16 -1.05 -23.29 -16.32
N PRO A 17 -0.48 -24.48 -16.59
CA PRO A 17 0.73 -24.58 -17.40
C PRO A 17 0.54 -23.93 -18.77
N LEU A 18 1.56 -23.21 -19.23
CA LEU A 18 1.54 -22.63 -20.57
C LEU A 18 1.55 -23.71 -21.66
N ASP A 19 0.70 -23.56 -22.66
CA ASP A 19 0.69 -24.44 -23.83
C ASP A 19 1.96 -24.21 -24.68
N VAL A 20 2.83 -25.23 -24.69
CA VAL A 20 4.09 -25.23 -25.43
C VAL A 20 3.88 -25.04 -26.93
N TYR A 21 2.82 -25.60 -27.51
CA TYR A 21 2.53 -25.44 -28.93
C TYR A 21 2.13 -24.01 -29.26
N ALA A 22 1.29 -23.39 -28.44
CA ALA A 22 0.93 -21.98 -28.58
C ALA A 22 2.16 -21.08 -28.44
N LEU A 23 3.01 -21.30 -27.43
CA LEU A 23 4.23 -20.52 -27.21
C LEU A 23 5.18 -20.57 -28.41
N ASN A 24 5.38 -21.74 -29.01
CA ASN A 24 6.27 -21.93 -30.16
C ASN A 24 5.75 -21.27 -31.45
N ARG A 25 4.45 -20.96 -31.53
CA ARG A 25 3.85 -20.25 -32.68
C ARG A 25 3.83 -18.72 -32.50
N MET A 26 4.18 -18.23 -31.33
CA MET A 26 4.23 -16.79 -31.05
C MET A 26 5.59 -16.18 -31.45
N PRO A 27 5.63 -14.88 -31.78
CA PRO A 27 6.90 -14.16 -31.90
C PRO A 27 7.71 -14.26 -30.59
N PRO A 28 9.07 -14.31 -30.66
CA PRO A 28 9.92 -14.54 -29.47
C PRO A 28 9.60 -13.62 -28.30
N ARG A 29 9.43 -12.31 -28.57
CA ARG A 29 9.08 -11.30 -27.55
C ARG A 29 7.76 -11.60 -26.83
N MET A 30 6.77 -12.12 -27.56
CA MET A 30 5.44 -12.43 -26.99
C MET A 30 5.51 -13.71 -26.16
N SER A 31 6.27 -14.72 -26.62
CA SER A 31 6.49 -15.95 -25.86
C SER A 31 7.22 -15.68 -24.55
N GLU A 32 8.24 -14.82 -24.57
CA GLU A 32 8.96 -14.38 -23.37
C GLU A 32 8.03 -13.61 -22.43
N TYR A 33 7.24 -12.67 -22.95
CA TYR A 33 6.27 -11.92 -22.14
C TYR A 33 5.21 -12.82 -21.49
N ALA A 34 4.71 -13.83 -22.21
CA ALA A 34 3.76 -14.81 -21.66
C ALA A 34 4.38 -15.62 -20.52
N LYS A 35 5.66 -16.03 -20.65
CA LYS A 35 6.40 -16.69 -19.57
C LYS A 35 6.55 -15.77 -18.36
N THR A 36 6.91 -14.51 -18.55
CA THR A 36 6.99 -13.53 -17.45
C THR A 36 5.65 -13.35 -16.73
N ILE A 37 4.54 -13.23 -17.47
CA ILE A 37 3.21 -13.12 -16.86
C ILE A 37 2.89 -14.37 -16.03
N HIS A 38 3.21 -15.55 -16.56
CA HIS A 38 2.98 -16.82 -15.86
C HIS A 38 3.82 -16.90 -14.58
N GLU A 39 5.11 -16.58 -14.63
CA GLU A 39 6.00 -16.54 -13.45
C GLU A 39 5.51 -15.56 -12.37
N ILE A 40 4.96 -14.40 -12.77
CA ILE A 40 4.32 -13.46 -11.85
C ILE A 40 3.07 -14.12 -11.24
N GLY A 41 2.23 -14.72 -12.09
CA GLY A 41 1.03 -15.43 -11.71
C GLY A 41 1.29 -16.51 -10.66
N GLU A 42 2.35 -17.31 -10.82
CA GLU A 42 2.77 -18.35 -9.89
C GLU A 42 3.11 -17.81 -8.49
N ARG A 43 3.56 -16.56 -8.38
CA ARG A 43 3.92 -15.90 -7.11
C ARG A 43 2.76 -15.18 -6.42
N VAL A 44 1.60 -15.06 -7.06
CA VAL A 44 0.42 -14.40 -6.49
C VAL A 44 -0.46 -15.41 -5.77
N GLU A 45 -0.89 -15.06 -4.57
CA GLU A 45 -1.88 -15.81 -3.81
C GLU A 45 -3.10 -14.94 -3.51
N LEU A 46 -4.29 -15.54 -3.62
CA LEU A 46 -5.55 -14.86 -3.37
C LEU A 46 -6.14 -15.30 -2.03
N VAL A 47 -6.16 -14.35 -1.09
CA VAL A 47 -6.80 -14.52 0.21
C VAL A 47 -8.19 -13.90 0.18
N THR A 48 -9.19 -14.63 0.65
CA THR A 48 -10.59 -14.18 0.61
C THR A 48 -11.00 -13.55 1.93
N GLN A 49 -11.49 -12.30 1.88
CA GLN A 49 -12.20 -11.67 2.97
C GLN A 49 -13.69 -12.06 2.89
N SER A 50 -14.20 -12.84 3.85
CA SER A 50 -15.56 -13.39 3.78
C SER A 50 -16.67 -12.34 3.88
N GLU A 51 -16.43 -11.28 4.65
CA GLU A 51 -17.35 -10.17 4.90
C GLU A 51 -16.61 -8.84 4.78
N GLN A 52 -17.24 -7.79 4.24
CA GLN A 52 -16.60 -6.50 4.06
C GLN A 52 -16.48 -5.73 5.39
N ARG A 53 -15.53 -6.12 6.23
CA ARG A 53 -15.28 -5.52 7.56
C ARG A 53 -14.17 -4.46 7.55
N GLY A 54 -13.75 -4.05 6.36
CA GLY A 54 -12.76 -2.99 6.12
C GLY A 54 -11.32 -3.50 5.95
N LEU A 55 -10.40 -2.56 5.72
CA LEU A 55 -9.00 -2.82 5.38
C LEU A 55 -8.27 -3.62 6.47
N GLY A 56 -8.47 -3.28 7.75
CA GLY A 56 -7.80 -3.97 8.85
C GLY A 56 -8.14 -5.47 8.92
N ASP A 57 -9.40 -5.82 8.69
CA ASP A 57 -9.84 -7.22 8.60
C ASP A 57 -9.28 -7.91 7.35
N ALA A 58 -9.22 -7.22 6.20
CA ALA A 58 -8.60 -7.76 4.99
C ALA A 58 -7.10 -8.07 5.19
N VAL A 59 -6.36 -7.20 5.89
CA VAL A 59 -4.95 -7.44 6.24
C VAL A 59 -4.82 -8.62 7.21
N LEU A 60 -5.73 -8.74 8.19
CA LEU A 60 -5.76 -9.88 9.12
C LEU A 60 -6.03 -11.21 8.43
N CYS A 61 -6.91 -11.26 7.42
CA CYS A 61 -7.13 -12.47 6.63
C CYS A 61 -5.83 -12.98 5.99
N ALA A 62 -4.91 -12.08 5.64
CA ALA A 62 -3.62 -12.45 5.04
C ALA A 62 -2.57 -12.92 6.06
N LYS A 63 -2.84 -12.86 7.37
CA LYS A 63 -1.88 -13.19 8.44
C LYS A 63 -1.22 -14.56 8.27
N GLU A 64 -2.00 -15.59 7.93
CA GLU A 64 -1.49 -16.96 7.78
C GLU A 64 -0.60 -17.15 6.55
N HIS A 65 -0.64 -16.23 5.60
CA HIS A 65 0.12 -16.25 4.34
C HIS A 65 1.35 -15.32 4.39
N LEU A 66 1.50 -14.54 5.46
CA LEU A 66 2.60 -13.63 5.67
C LEU A 66 3.61 -14.24 6.64
N GLU A 67 4.89 -14.14 6.31
CA GLU A 67 5.97 -14.49 7.23
C GLU A 67 6.07 -13.48 8.38
N ALA A 68 6.83 -13.81 9.43
CA ALA A 68 7.13 -12.90 10.54
C ALA A 68 8.14 -11.77 10.16
N SER A 69 8.16 -11.38 8.89
CA SER A 69 9.07 -10.38 8.30
C SER A 69 8.32 -9.10 7.93
N PRO A 70 8.99 -7.94 7.88
CA PRO A 70 8.38 -6.70 7.39
C PRO A 70 7.79 -6.88 5.99
N PHE A 71 6.61 -6.31 5.75
CA PHE A 71 5.92 -6.43 4.46
C PHE A 71 5.46 -5.10 3.91
N LEU A 72 5.36 -5.04 2.58
CA LEU A 72 4.80 -3.92 1.84
C LEU A 72 3.29 -4.13 1.70
N LEU A 73 2.51 -3.18 2.20
CA LEU A 73 1.06 -3.09 1.98
C LEU A 73 0.78 -1.99 0.96
N MET A 74 0.04 -2.34 -0.11
CA MET A 74 -0.34 -1.41 -1.17
C MET A 74 -1.86 -1.46 -1.38
N LEU A 75 -2.49 -0.29 -1.45
CA LEU A 75 -3.89 -0.21 -1.84
C LEU A 75 -4.03 -0.30 -3.37
N GLY A 76 -4.92 -1.18 -3.82
CA GLY A 76 -5.10 -1.53 -5.24
C GLY A 76 -5.93 -0.53 -6.06
N ASP A 77 -6.46 0.52 -5.43
CA ASP A 77 -7.26 1.58 -6.06
C ASP A 77 -6.41 2.77 -6.53
N HIS A 78 -5.09 2.75 -6.28
CA HIS A 78 -4.17 3.80 -6.67
C HIS A 78 -3.23 3.33 -7.79
N LEU A 79 -3.12 4.14 -8.85
CA LEU A 79 -2.06 4.00 -9.85
C LEU A 79 -0.95 4.99 -9.54
N TYR A 80 0.22 4.47 -9.19
CA TYR A 80 1.36 5.28 -8.76
C TYR A 80 2.25 5.64 -9.95
N THR A 81 2.45 6.94 -10.18
CA THR A 81 3.43 7.46 -11.12
C THR A 81 4.48 8.28 -10.38
N SER A 82 5.75 7.98 -10.62
CA SER A 82 6.86 8.73 -10.02
C SER A 82 7.34 9.82 -10.96
N THR A 83 7.56 11.01 -10.41
CA THR A 83 8.24 12.14 -11.08
C THR A 83 9.72 12.23 -10.69
N HIS A 84 10.25 11.22 -9.99
CA HIS A 84 11.63 11.21 -9.51
C HIS A 84 12.63 11.20 -10.68
N LYS A 85 13.62 12.09 -10.63
CA LYS A 85 14.61 12.30 -11.72
C LYS A 85 15.34 11.02 -12.16
N ASP A 86 15.66 10.14 -11.22
CA ASP A 86 16.36 8.87 -11.49
C ASP A 86 15.43 7.74 -11.93
N GLY A 87 14.14 8.01 -12.18
CA GLY A 87 13.16 7.00 -12.61
C GLY A 87 12.77 6.00 -11.51
N ASN A 88 13.13 6.26 -10.24
CA ASN A 88 12.78 5.37 -9.13
C ASN A 88 11.26 5.33 -8.92
N SER A 89 10.68 4.12 -8.86
CA SER A 89 9.26 3.93 -8.52
C SER A 89 8.95 4.42 -7.10
N CYS A 90 7.68 4.73 -6.82
CA CYS A 90 7.23 5.13 -5.48
C CYS A 90 7.55 4.07 -4.42
N VAL A 91 7.40 2.78 -4.78
CA VAL A 91 7.76 1.65 -3.91
C VAL A 91 9.27 1.63 -3.64
N LYS A 92 10.12 1.86 -4.67
CA LYS A 92 11.58 1.89 -4.47
C LYS A 92 12.01 3.03 -3.55
N GLN A 93 11.37 4.20 -3.67
CA GLN A 93 11.60 5.33 -2.75
C GLN A 93 11.19 4.98 -1.32
N LEU A 94 10.02 4.34 -1.14
CA LEU A 94 9.55 3.89 0.17
C LEU A 94 10.50 2.87 0.80
N LEU A 95 11.00 1.90 0.02
CA LEU A 95 12.00 0.94 0.45
C LEU A 95 13.32 1.61 0.83
N SER A 96 13.75 2.65 0.12
CA SER A 96 14.96 3.42 0.49
C SER A 96 14.77 4.22 1.79
N ALA A 97 13.55 4.70 2.06
CA ALA A 97 13.22 5.40 3.30
C ALA A 97 13.10 4.45 4.51
N TYR A 98 12.92 3.16 4.28
CA TYR A 98 12.80 2.16 5.34
C TYR A 98 14.12 1.95 6.10
N GLN A 99 14.11 2.20 7.40
CA GLN A 99 15.27 2.05 8.29
C GLN A 99 14.96 1.14 9.49
N GLY A 100 14.08 0.15 9.32
CA GLY A 100 13.70 -0.81 10.38
C GLY A 100 12.49 -0.39 11.22
N THR A 101 11.83 0.72 10.88
CA THR A 101 10.57 1.16 11.50
C THR A 101 9.50 1.31 10.42
N SER A 102 8.24 1.08 10.75
CA SER A 102 7.13 1.17 9.80
C SER A 102 7.12 2.55 9.13
N VAL A 103 6.96 2.57 7.81
CA VAL A 103 6.92 3.77 6.98
C VAL A 103 5.62 3.78 6.19
N LEU A 104 5.02 4.95 6.02
CA LEU A 104 3.90 5.13 5.10
C LEU A 104 4.16 6.30 4.17
N ALA A 105 3.69 6.19 2.93
CA ALA A 105 3.80 7.26 1.96
C ALA A 105 2.79 8.36 2.26
N LEU A 106 3.27 9.60 2.24
CA LEU A 106 2.47 10.81 2.34
C LEU A 106 2.55 11.58 1.03
N ARG A 107 1.48 12.32 0.73
CA ARG A 107 1.48 13.33 -0.32
C ARG A 107 0.95 14.64 0.21
N SER A 108 1.32 15.75 -0.42
CA SER A 108 0.64 17.03 -0.21
C SER A 108 -0.71 17.01 -0.91
N THR A 109 -1.77 17.40 -0.20
CA THR A 109 -3.15 17.45 -0.69
C THR A 109 -3.76 18.80 -0.35
N ALA A 110 -4.48 19.38 -1.30
CA ALA A 110 -5.17 20.64 -1.09
C ALA A 110 -6.25 20.50 -0.02
N GLU A 111 -6.42 21.55 0.80
CA GLU A 111 -7.38 21.58 1.91
C GLU A 111 -8.81 21.17 1.53
N ALA A 112 -9.26 21.49 0.31
CA ALA A 112 -10.59 21.12 -0.17
C ALA A 112 -10.79 19.60 -0.33
N GLU A 113 -9.72 18.82 -0.47
CA GLU A 113 -9.76 17.39 -0.78
C GLU A 113 -9.50 16.50 0.45
N ILE A 114 -9.08 17.07 1.58
CA ILE A 114 -8.59 16.31 2.72
C ILE A 114 -9.67 15.42 3.38
N SER A 115 -10.95 15.76 3.18
CA SER A 115 -12.08 14.98 3.69
C SER A 115 -12.21 13.59 3.07
N HIS A 116 -11.44 13.29 2.01
CA HIS A 116 -11.42 12.00 1.35
C HIS A 116 -10.31 11.05 1.88
N PHE A 117 -9.39 11.56 2.69
CA PHE A 117 -8.16 10.84 3.06
C PHE A 117 -7.84 10.91 4.55
N GLY A 118 -7.00 10.00 5.03
CA GLY A 118 -6.33 10.15 6.31
C GLY A 118 -5.28 11.26 6.26
N CYS A 119 -5.40 12.26 7.14
CA CYS A 119 -4.44 13.35 7.27
C CYS A 119 -3.45 13.07 8.38
N ALA A 120 -2.17 13.26 8.12
CA ALA A 120 -1.09 13.05 9.07
C ALA A 120 -0.40 14.36 9.43
N THR A 121 0.11 14.45 10.65
CA THR A 121 1.07 15.49 11.06
C THR A 121 2.14 14.89 11.96
N GLY A 122 3.23 15.62 12.15
CA GLY A 122 4.36 15.13 12.92
C GLY A 122 5.53 16.11 12.95
N ARG A 123 6.70 15.56 13.28
CA ARG A 123 7.96 16.32 13.31
C ARG A 123 8.90 15.80 12.25
N TRP A 124 9.52 16.71 11.51
CA TRP A 124 10.56 16.35 10.55
C TRP A 124 11.81 15.86 11.27
N GLU A 125 12.37 14.76 10.79
CA GLU A 125 13.60 14.15 11.27
C GLU A 125 14.59 13.98 10.13
N GLY A 126 15.87 14.19 10.46
CA GLY A 126 16.94 14.19 9.48
C GLY A 126 16.84 15.31 8.45
N ARG A 127 17.74 15.27 7.48
CA ARG A 127 17.76 16.20 6.36
C ARG A 127 18.32 15.48 5.15
N THR A 128 17.72 15.69 3.99
CA THR A 128 18.27 15.21 2.73
C THR A 128 18.88 16.38 1.96
N SER A 129 19.65 16.09 0.91
CA SER A 129 20.11 17.11 -0.03
C SER A 129 18.97 17.82 -0.77
N GLU A 130 17.76 17.28 -0.73
CA GLU A 130 16.59 17.77 -1.47
C GLU A 130 15.50 18.38 -0.58
N GLY A 131 15.67 18.35 0.75
CA GLY A 131 14.67 18.93 1.66
C GLY A 131 14.63 18.26 3.05
N PRO A 132 13.47 18.35 3.73
CA PRO A 132 13.22 17.59 4.95
C PRO A 132 13.44 16.08 4.72
N GLY A 133 13.88 15.37 5.75
CA GLY A 133 14.03 13.90 5.72
C GLY A 133 12.70 13.18 5.87
N SER A 134 12.64 12.23 6.79
CA SER A 134 11.40 11.53 7.14
C SER A 134 10.54 12.38 8.08
N LEU A 135 9.21 12.21 8.01
CA LEU A 135 8.30 12.77 9.01
C LEU A 135 8.04 11.70 10.06
N CYS A 136 8.45 11.96 11.31
CA CYS A 136 8.02 11.18 12.46
C CYS A 136 6.57 11.55 12.78
N ILE A 137 5.64 10.69 12.37
CA ILE A 137 4.20 10.90 12.49
C ILE A 137 3.79 10.84 13.97
N THR A 138 3.12 11.87 14.44
CA THR A 138 2.56 11.91 15.80
C THR A 138 1.06 11.68 15.82
N ASN A 139 0.36 12.09 14.75
CA ASN A 139 -1.09 11.99 14.65
C ASN A 139 -1.50 11.66 13.22
N ILE A 140 -2.51 10.78 13.09
CA ILE A 140 -3.25 10.55 11.85
C ILE A 140 -4.74 10.63 12.19
N VAL A 141 -5.50 11.36 11.39
CA VAL A 141 -6.95 11.48 11.53
C VAL A 141 -7.61 11.14 10.20
N GLU A 142 -8.52 10.18 10.23
CA GLU A 142 -9.26 9.75 9.04
C GLU A 142 -10.34 10.77 8.69
N LYS A 143 -10.28 11.32 7.47
CA LYS A 143 -11.31 12.22 6.90
C LYS A 143 -11.66 13.40 7.83
N PRO A 144 -10.68 14.21 8.24
CA PRO A 144 -10.94 15.34 9.13
C PRO A 144 -11.79 16.40 8.43
N THR A 145 -12.49 17.21 9.22
CA THR A 145 -13.03 18.47 8.72
C THR A 145 -11.89 19.47 8.48
N ILE A 146 -12.13 20.45 7.60
CA ILE A 146 -11.16 21.51 7.30
C ILE A 146 -10.75 22.26 8.58
N ASP A 147 -11.73 22.67 9.39
CA ASP A 147 -11.45 23.43 10.61
C ASP A 147 -10.64 22.60 11.62
N PHE A 148 -10.95 21.31 11.75
CA PHE A 148 -10.16 20.42 12.60
C PHE A 148 -8.71 20.32 12.10
N ALA A 149 -8.52 20.15 10.79
CA ALA A 149 -7.19 20.02 10.20
C ALA A 149 -6.36 21.30 10.39
N ARG A 150 -6.95 22.49 10.17
CA ARG A 150 -6.30 23.79 10.40
C ARG A 150 -5.80 23.97 11.84
N CYS A 151 -6.55 23.46 12.82
CA CYS A 151 -6.18 23.59 14.23
C CYS A 151 -5.18 22.52 14.69
N ASN A 152 -5.22 21.31 14.12
CA ASN A 152 -4.58 20.14 14.74
C ASN A 152 -3.60 19.41 13.83
N LEU A 153 -3.67 19.58 12.50
CA LEU A 153 -2.96 18.76 11.52
C LEU A 153 -2.01 19.55 10.60
N VAL A 154 -1.75 20.82 10.93
CA VAL A 154 -0.75 21.62 10.22
C VAL A 154 0.65 21.04 10.49
N THR A 155 1.43 20.84 9.44
CA THR A 155 2.82 20.37 9.55
C THR A 155 3.78 21.50 9.14
N PRO A 156 4.83 21.78 9.91
CA PRO A 156 5.84 22.78 9.54
C PRO A 156 6.43 22.51 8.14
N SER A 157 6.74 23.56 7.39
CA SER A 157 7.28 23.49 6.02
C SER A 157 6.31 22.98 4.94
N ILE A 158 5.07 22.64 5.30
CA ILE A 158 4.00 22.43 4.33
C ILE A 158 3.34 23.77 4.02
N LYS A 159 3.00 23.99 2.75
CA LYS A 159 2.41 25.23 2.26
C LYS A 159 1.05 25.46 2.92
N GLN A 160 0.74 26.71 3.23
CA GLN A 160 -0.59 27.07 3.74
C GLN A 160 -1.69 26.65 2.76
N GLY A 161 -2.74 26.01 3.28
CA GLY A 161 -3.83 25.45 2.47
C GLY A 161 -3.54 24.05 1.93
N GLU A 162 -2.43 23.43 2.32
CA GLU A 162 -2.10 22.04 2.02
C GLU A 162 -1.86 21.23 3.31
N PHE A 163 -2.16 19.95 3.25
CA PHE A 163 -1.98 19.00 4.34
C PHE A 163 -1.31 17.72 3.82
N LEU A 164 -0.64 17.00 4.71
CA LEU A 164 -0.09 15.70 4.38
C LEU A 164 -1.15 14.63 4.55
N THR A 165 -1.40 13.87 3.49
CA THR A 165 -2.38 12.77 3.51
C THR A 165 -1.73 11.45 3.16
N VAL A 166 -2.24 10.39 3.76
CA VAL A 166 -1.83 9.01 3.51
C VAL A 166 -2.08 8.64 2.04
N PHE A 167 -1.09 7.99 1.42
CA PHE A 167 -1.07 7.70 -0.02
C PHE A 167 -0.97 6.19 -0.32
N GLY A 168 -1.63 5.36 0.49
CA GLY A 168 -1.89 3.95 0.15
C GLY A 168 -0.68 3.02 0.02
N LEU A 169 0.52 3.45 0.39
CA LEU A 169 1.72 2.62 0.44
C LEU A 169 2.27 2.59 1.87
N TYR A 170 2.55 1.39 2.37
CA TYR A 170 3.04 1.18 3.73
C TYR A 170 4.11 0.09 3.74
N ILE A 171 5.15 0.26 4.53
CA ILE A 171 6.01 -0.82 4.98
C ILE A 171 5.74 -1.01 6.46
N LEU A 172 5.42 -2.23 6.85
CA LEU A 172 4.98 -2.59 8.18
C LEU A 172 6.02 -3.51 8.82
N SER A 173 6.74 -3.02 9.85
CA SER A 173 7.95 -3.67 10.39
C SER A 173 7.73 -4.78 11.41
N GLU A 174 6.66 -4.69 12.19
CA GLU A 174 6.40 -5.58 13.33
C GLU A 174 5.08 -6.34 13.10
N PRO A 175 5.04 -7.36 12.20
CA PRO A 175 3.78 -8.00 11.80
C PRO A 175 2.96 -8.52 12.98
N GLU A 176 3.60 -9.19 13.94
CA GLU A 176 2.91 -9.75 15.12
C GLU A 176 2.18 -8.68 15.93
N LYS A 177 2.85 -7.55 16.20
CA LYS A 177 2.29 -6.42 16.93
C LYS A 177 1.16 -5.75 16.12
N ILE A 178 1.33 -5.63 14.82
CA ILE A 178 0.30 -5.07 13.93
C ILE A 178 -0.94 -5.94 13.92
N PHE A 179 -0.79 -7.26 13.76
CA PHE A 179 -1.93 -8.17 13.80
C PHE A 179 -2.61 -8.18 15.17
N SER A 180 -1.84 -8.08 16.26
CA SER A 180 -2.40 -7.92 17.61
C SER A 180 -3.27 -6.66 17.70
N ILE A 181 -2.74 -5.50 17.30
CA ILE A 181 -3.49 -4.23 17.29
C ILE A 181 -4.75 -4.33 16.42
N LEU A 182 -4.66 -4.92 15.23
CA LEU A 182 -5.80 -5.07 14.34
C LEU A 182 -6.87 -5.98 14.93
N GLN A 183 -6.46 -7.05 15.63
CA GLN A 183 -7.39 -7.97 16.29
C GLN A 183 -8.14 -7.28 17.42
N ASP A 184 -7.43 -6.55 18.29
CA ASP A 184 -8.03 -5.76 19.38
C ASP A 184 -9.05 -4.75 18.83
N GLN A 185 -8.71 -4.06 17.74
CA GLN A 185 -9.61 -3.08 17.10
C GLN A 185 -10.87 -3.72 16.51
N LEU A 186 -10.79 -4.95 16.01
CA LEU A 186 -11.97 -5.67 15.52
C LEU A 186 -12.88 -6.16 16.64
N GLU A 187 -12.31 -6.49 17.81
CA GLU A 187 -13.07 -6.88 18.99
C GLU A 187 -13.79 -5.70 19.62
N LEU A 188 -13.16 -4.52 19.67
CA LEU A 188 -13.78 -3.27 20.16
C LEU A 188 -14.95 -2.77 19.31
N ARG A 189 -15.09 -3.26 18.08
CA ARG A 189 -16.18 -2.90 17.14
C ARG A 189 -17.37 -3.86 17.18
N LYS A 190 -17.27 -4.96 17.95
CA LYS A 190 -18.39 -5.89 18.18
C LYS A 190 -19.27 -5.37 19.31
#